data_AF-A0A6P0I4J2-F1
#
_entry.id   AF-A0A6P0I4J2-F1
#
_cell.length_a   1.000
_cell.length_b   1.000
_cell.length_c   1.000
_cell.angle_alpha   90.00
_cell.angle_beta   90.00
_cell.angle_gamma   90.00
#
_symmetry.space_group_name_H-M   'P 1'
#
loop_
_entity.id
_entity.type
_entity.pdbx_description
1 polymer ?
#
loop_
_entity_poly.entity_id
_entity_poly.type
_entity_poly.pdbx_seq_one_letter_code
_entity_poly.pdbx_strand_id
1 'polypeptide(L)' 'MTNKSSNPNQLCFSIGRPLAVLLEELQTTSRSPNLRKAAKQMLEGLHTLELAKQTDRAKSVKAQAAIYEILTK' A
#
# COMPACT_ATOMS: atom_id res chain seq x y z
N MET A 1 18.76 34.23 -15.06
CA MET A 1 17.77 33.14 -14.92
C MET A 1 18.51 31.82 -14.93
N THR A 2 18.77 31.24 -13.76
CA THR A 2 19.46 29.95 -13.65
C THR A 2 18.44 28.83 -13.70
N ASN A 3 18.34 28.14 -14.84
CA ASN A 3 17.56 26.92 -15.01
C ASN A 3 18.15 25.84 -14.08
N LYS A 4 17.51 25.61 -12.93
CA LYS A 4 17.81 24.45 -12.09
C LYS A 4 17.38 23.21 -12.86
N SER A 5 18.35 22.49 -13.38
CA SER A 5 18.19 21.14 -13.88
C SER A 5 17.53 20.28 -12.80
N SER A 6 16.25 19.99 -12.97
CA SER A 6 15.51 19.07 -12.13
C SER A 6 16.15 17.69 -12.30
N ASN A 7 16.75 17.18 -11.23
CA ASN A 7 17.41 15.89 -11.23
C ASN A 7 16.38 14.81 -11.65
N PRO A 8 16.65 13.98 -12.68
CA PRO A 8 15.66 13.03 -13.22
C PRO A 8 15.27 11.90 -12.25
N ASN A 9 15.87 11.85 -11.07
CA ASN A 9 15.60 10.86 -10.02
C ASN A 9 14.82 11.42 -8.83
N GLN A 10 14.35 12.67 -8.89
CA GLN A 10 13.60 13.25 -7.78
C GLN A 10 12.15 12.74 -7.82
N LEU A 11 11.85 11.79 -6.93
CA LEU A 11 10.51 11.26 -6.73
C LEU A 11 9.65 12.35 -6.08
N CYS A 12 8.82 13.03 -6.88
CA CYS A 12 7.82 13.97 -6.38
C CYS A 12 6.66 13.21 -5.74
N PHE A 13 6.79 12.90 -4.45
CA PHE A 13 5.68 12.38 -3.68
C PHE A 13 4.76 13.54 -3.25
N SER A 14 3.55 13.57 -3.80
CA SER A 14 2.50 14.50 -3.37
C SER A 14 1.76 13.96 -2.15
N ILE A 15 1.66 14.76 -1.08
CA ILE A 15 0.90 14.44 0.13
C ILE A 15 -0.57 14.21 -0.25
N GLY A 16 -1.15 13.09 0.19
CA GLY A 16 -2.55 12.73 -0.05
C GLY A 16 -2.80 11.69 -1.13
N ARG A 17 -1.77 11.25 -1.89
CA ARG A 17 -1.93 10.15 -2.84
C ARG A 17 -1.74 8.80 -2.17
N PRO A 18 -2.58 7.78 -2.47
CA PRO A 18 -2.41 6.45 -1.92
C PRO A 18 -1.03 5.89 -2.27
N LEU A 19 -0.39 5.23 -1.29
CA LEU A 19 0.95 4.67 -1.46
C LEU A 19 1.01 3.67 -2.64
N ALA A 20 -0.05 2.88 -2.86
CA ALA A 20 -0.13 1.97 -3.99
C ALA A 20 0.02 2.69 -5.34
N VAL A 21 -0.67 3.81 -5.53
CA VAL A 21 -0.60 4.62 -6.76
C VAL A 21 0.81 5.15 -6.99
N LEU A 22 1.48 5.61 -5.92
CA LEU A 22 2.86 6.09 -6.02
C LEU A 22 3.85 4.97 -6.39
N LEU A 23 3.63 3.74 -5.91
CA LEU A 23 4.47 2.59 -6.23
C LEU A 23 4.23 2.07 -7.66
N GLU A 24 3.01 2.15 -8.17
CA GLU A 24 2.67 1.85 -9.57
C GLU A 24 3.33 2.84 -10.54
N GLU A 25 3.28 4.13 -10.22
CA GLU A 25 3.98 5.17 -10.97
C GLU A 25 5.49 4.94 -10.97
N LEU A 26 6.06 4.55 -9.82
CA LEU A 26 7.50 4.26 -9.71
C LEU A 26 7.93 3.10 -10.61
N GLN A 27 7.08 2.09 -10.81
CA GLN A 27 7.38 0.97 -11.70
C GLN A 27 7.41 1.37 -13.18
N THR A 28 6.55 2.31 -13.58
CA THR A 28 6.41 2.74 -14.97
C THR A 28 7.38 3.87 -15.33
N THR A 29 7.66 4.78 -14.39
CA THR A 29 8.46 5.99 -14.62
C THR A 29 9.94 5.83 -14.30
N SER A 30 10.30 4.93 -13.38
CA SER A 30 11.69 4.82 -12.93
C SER A 30 12.57 4.08 -13.94
N ARG A 31 13.71 4.69 -14.26
CA ARG A 31 14.77 4.05 -15.07
C ARG A 31 15.62 3.07 -14.26
N SER A 32 15.55 3.12 -12.92
CA SER A 32 16.32 2.24 -12.06
C SER A 32 15.64 0.88 -11.91
N PRO A 33 16.26 -0.23 -12.35
CA PRO A 33 15.69 -1.57 -12.21
C PRO A 33 15.50 -1.96 -10.73
N ASN A 34 16.39 -1.51 -9.85
CA ASN A 34 16.30 -1.76 -8.41
C ASN A 34 15.09 -1.06 -7.79
N LEU A 35 14.81 0.19 -8.19
CA LEU A 35 13.64 0.91 -7.71
C LEU A 35 12.34 0.29 -8.22
N ARG A 36 12.29 -0.14 -9.49
CA ARG A 36 11.13 -0.86 -10.03
C ARG A 36 10.88 -2.17 -9.28
N LYS A 37 11.95 -2.94 -9.00
CA LYS A 37 11.85 -4.19 -8.24
C LYS A 37 11.37 -3.95 -6.81
N ALA A 38 11.93 -2.95 -6.11
CA ALA A 38 11.51 -2.60 -4.77
C ALA A 38 10.04 -2.16 -4.74
N ALA A 39 9.61 -1.32 -5.69
CA ALA A 39 8.22 -0.88 -5.78
C ALA A 39 7.25 -2.04 -6.00
N LYS A 40 7.62 -3.02 -6.84
CA LYS A 40 6.83 -4.25 -7.02
C LYS A 40 6.69 -5.05 -5.71
N GLN A 41 7.80 -5.29 -5.01
CA GLN A 41 7.78 -6.02 -3.73
C GLN A 41 6.95 -5.30 -2.66
N MET A 42 7.01 -3.96 -2.63
CA MET A 42 6.20 -3.17 -1.70
C MET A 42 4.70 -3.24 -2.02
N LEU A 43 4.30 -3.27 -3.30
CA LEU A 43 2.89 -3.51 -3.68
C LEU A 43 2.39 -4.88 -3.23
N GLU A 44 3.19 -5.93 -3.45
CA GLU A 44 2.85 -7.29 -3.00
C GLU A 44 2.70 -7.34 -1.47
N GLY A 45 3.59 -6.65 -0.74
CA GLY A 45 3.50 -6.49 0.72
C GLY A 45 2.24 -5.75 1.16
N LEU A 46 1.86 -4.67 0.48
CA LEU A 46 0.64 -3.92 0.76
C LEU A 46 -0.62 -4.78 0.56
N HIS A 47 -0.69 -5.51 -0.54
CA HIS A 47 -1.79 -6.42 -0.82
C HIS A 47 -1.91 -7.51 0.26
N THR A 48 -0.78 -8.10 0.65
CA THR A 48 -0.73 -9.11 1.72
C THR A 48 -1.22 -8.55 3.05
N LEU A 49 -0.82 -7.31 3.40
CA LEU A 49 -1.26 -6.64 4.60
C LEU A 49 -2.78 -6.37 4.58
N GLU A 50 -3.33 -5.99 3.44
CA GLU A 50 -4.77 -5.76 3.29
C GLU A 50 -5.58 -7.06 3.47
N LEU A 51 -5.13 -8.17 2.88
CA LEU A 51 -5.72 -9.49 3.08
C LEU A 51 -5.65 -9.94 4.55
N ALA A 52 -4.51 -9.69 5.23
CA ALA A 52 -4.36 -10.01 6.64
C ALA A 52 -5.35 -9.23 7.51
N LYS A 53 -5.53 -7.93 7.24
CA LYS A 53 -6.52 -7.08 7.92
C LYS A 53 -7.96 -7.55 7.69
N GLN A 54 -8.30 -7.95 6.46
CA GLN A 54 -9.62 -8.50 6.17
C GLN A 54 -9.87 -9.80 6.93
N THR A 55 -8.86 -10.66 7.02
CA THR A 55 -8.94 -11.93 7.75
C THR A 55 -9.12 -11.71 9.25
N ASP A 56 -8.36 -10.77 9.83
CA ASP A 56 -8.49 -10.41 11.25
C ASP A 56 -9.86 -9.81 11.56
N ARG A 57 -10.34 -8.91 10.68
CA ARG A 57 -11.69 -8.35 10.78
C ARG A 57 -12.76 -9.45 10.68
N ALA A 58 -12.62 -10.41 9.77
CA ALA A 58 -13.56 -11.52 9.65
C ALA A 58 -13.59 -12.43 10.90
N LYS A 59 -12.44 -12.66 11.53
CA LYS A 59 -12.35 -13.38 12.82
C LYS A 59 -13.05 -12.61 13.94
N SER A 60 -12.83 -11.30 14.01
CA SER A 60 -13.47 -10.42 15.00
C SER A 60 -15.00 -10.42 14.86
N VAL A 61 -15.53 -10.32 13.64
CA VAL A 61 -16.98 -10.37 13.37
C VAL A 61 -17.59 -11.71 13.79
N LYS A 62 -16.92 -12.84 13.51
CA LYS A 62 -17.37 -14.17 13.96
C LYS A 62 -17.39 -14.29 15.48
N ALA A 63 -16.36 -13.80 16.16
CA ALA A 63 -16.31 -13.81 17.62
C ALA A 63 -17.43 -12.96 18.23
N GLN A 64 -17.70 -11.77 17.65
CA GLN A 64 -18.78 -10.91 18.08
C GLN A 64 -20.16 -11.57 17.89
N ALA A 65 -20.40 -12.24 16.76
CA ALA A 65 -21.63 -12.98 16.51
C ALA A 65 -21.83 -14.14 17.50
N ALA A 66 -20.77 -14.91 17.79
CA ALA A 66 -20.83 -16.00 18.75
C ALA A 66 -21.10 -15.51 20.19
N ILE A 67 -20.45 -14.41 20.61
CA ILE A 67 -20.72 -13.79 21.93
C ILE A 67 -22.16 -13.30 22.00
N TYR A 68 -22.66 -12.64 20.96
CA TYR A 68 -24.04 -12.17 20.91
C TYR A 68 -25.04 -13.34 21.04
N GLU A 69 -24.80 -14.46 20.35
CA GLU A 69 -25.65 -15.65 20.44
C GLU A 69 -25.66 -16.26 21.85
N ILE A 70 -24.52 -16.27 22.56
CA ILE A 70 -24.44 -16.75 23.95
C ILE A 70 -25.19 -15.83 24.90
N LEU A 71 -25.09 -14.51 24.72
CA LEU A 71 -25.69 -13.52 25.62
C LEU A 71 -27.20 -13.34 25.42
N THR A 72 -27.74 -13.76 24.27
CA THR A 72 -29.16 -13.59 23.91
C THR A 72 -29.98 -14.87 24.01
N LYS A 73 -29.35 -15.99 24.40
CA LYS A 73 -29.99 -17.26 24.74
C LYS A 73 -29.95 -17.47 26.25
#